data_AF-A0A954FQA8-F1
#
_entry.id   AF-A0A954FQA8-F1
#
_cell.length_a   1.000
_cell.length_b   1.000
_cell.length_c   1.000
_cell.angle_alpha   90.00
_cell.angle_beta   90.00
_cell.angle_gamma   90.00
#
_symmetry.space_group_name_H-M   'P 1'
#
loop_
_entity.id
_entity.type
_entity.pdbx_description
1 polymer ?
#
loop_
_entity_poly.entity_id
_entity_poly.type
_entity_poly.pdbx_seq_one_letter_code
_entity_poly.pdbx_strand_id
1 'polypeptide(L)'
;SRKYYLGRQITNAIASHDPERVKTLAKQMAELAGDDIDLYSRVVDQLAYHGMLEVLSEASHIAWPLIKQSDNILWGQDNYASWGADCVLFRRIEQTGVLNLEDSALLDEIRYYFEELDPERFAEYAGSISGQSTQTLSLSDFKVSVSRRREHSDDDHDQGLTSESRSALSKLLDVFADYARKIEDISYTKSKLARENIFRYLVERSAGKLAPRQSLLESITNPRRKPKPKPKPPANVLCPDHDTLDRYLAGLLQFMNPQRYQAIATFELIPVWMRFLESQGLLERELLQSSLSKISKLQVSLLPLFKNDCSDPVLAENLKRWNEEAGAA
;
A
#
# COMPACT_ATOMS: atom_id res chain seq x y z
N SER A 1 17.80 22.07 4.79
CA SER A 1 16.80 23.09 4.45
C SER A 1 15.61 22.99 5.42
N ARG A 2 14.77 24.03 5.52
CA ARG A 2 13.61 24.13 6.45
C ARG A 2 12.69 22.89 6.43
N LYS A 3 12.47 22.29 5.25
CA LYS A 3 11.57 21.13 5.08
C LYS A 3 12.05 19.88 5.82
N TYR A 4 13.33 19.53 5.71
CA TYR A 4 13.89 18.38 6.45
C TYR A 4 13.79 18.57 7.97
N TYR A 5 13.92 19.81 8.45
CA TYR A 5 13.73 20.12 9.86
C TYR A 5 12.27 19.91 10.29
N LEU A 6 11.29 20.36 9.50
CA LEU A 6 9.86 20.11 9.75
C LEU A 6 9.54 18.61 9.79
N GLY A 7 10.00 17.82 8.82
CA GLY A 7 9.80 16.37 8.82
C GLY A 7 10.32 15.71 10.10
N ARG A 8 11.52 16.10 10.56
CA ARG A 8 12.06 15.61 11.83
C ARG A 8 11.24 16.06 13.04
N GLN A 9 10.76 17.29 13.05
CA GLN A 9 9.90 17.77 14.14
C GLN A 9 8.56 17.03 14.20
N ILE A 10 7.99 16.66 13.05
CA ILE A 10 6.78 15.83 12.98
C ILE A 10 7.04 14.45 13.60
N THR A 11 8.13 13.77 13.24
CA THR A 11 8.50 12.50 13.89
C THR A 11 8.62 12.65 15.40
N ASN A 12 9.29 13.70 15.89
CA ASN A 12 9.44 13.92 17.33
C ASN A 12 8.09 14.19 18.02
N ALA A 13 7.19 14.93 17.38
CA ALA A 13 5.86 15.22 17.92
C ALA A 13 4.99 13.96 17.97
N ILE A 14 5.06 13.10 16.96
CA ILE A 14 4.41 11.77 16.96
C ILE A 14 4.95 10.91 18.11
N ALA A 15 6.28 10.80 18.22
CA ALA A 15 6.93 10.00 19.27
C ALA A 15 6.64 10.53 20.69
N SER A 16 6.30 11.82 20.83
CA SER A 16 5.93 12.43 22.11
C SER A 16 4.41 12.44 22.36
N HIS A 17 3.61 11.82 21.48
CA HIS A 17 2.15 11.80 21.54
C HIS A 17 1.52 13.20 21.67
N ASP A 18 2.02 14.18 20.90
CA ASP A 18 1.54 15.57 20.89
C ASP A 18 0.75 15.87 19.60
N PRO A 19 -0.55 15.52 19.54
CA PRO A 19 -1.34 15.60 18.31
C PRO A 19 -1.54 17.03 17.80
N GLU A 20 -1.64 18.01 18.70
CA GLU A 20 -1.80 19.43 18.32
C GLU A 20 -0.54 19.98 17.64
N ARG A 21 0.63 19.57 18.15
CA ARG A 21 1.89 19.92 17.49
C ARG A 21 2.06 19.20 16.17
N VAL A 22 1.69 17.92 16.07
CA VAL A 22 1.68 17.19 14.78
C VAL A 22 0.82 17.93 13.77
N LYS A 23 -0.40 18.30 14.16
CA LYS A 23 -1.34 19.06 13.32
C LYS A 23 -0.74 20.38 12.83
N THR A 24 -0.15 21.16 13.73
CA THR A 24 0.47 22.45 13.40
C THR A 24 1.62 22.30 12.41
N LEU A 25 2.50 21.32 12.65
CA LEU A 25 3.66 21.06 11.80
C LEU A 25 3.27 20.47 10.44
N ALA A 26 2.25 19.61 10.40
CA ALA A 26 1.74 19.04 9.16
C ALA A 26 1.16 20.12 8.23
N LYS A 27 0.44 21.11 8.77
CA LYS A 27 -0.02 22.29 8.01
C LYS A 27 1.14 23.08 7.40
N GLN A 28 2.16 23.37 8.21
CA GLN A 28 3.37 24.05 7.73
C GLN A 28 4.11 23.25 6.66
N MET A 29 4.07 21.92 6.73
CA MET A 29 4.64 21.07 5.69
C MET A 29 3.79 21.08 4.41
N ALA A 30 2.46 21.06 4.53
CA ALA A 30 1.53 21.12 3.40
C ALA A 30 1.69 22.41 2.59
N GLU A 31 1.95 23.54 3.24
CA GLU A 31 2.27 24.82 2.58
C GLU A 31 3.53 24.76 1.71
N LEU A 32 4.36 23.73 1.84
CA LEU A 32 5.61 23.53 1.10
C LEU A 32 5.52 22.37 0.08
N ALA A 33 4.33 21.79 -0.10
CA ALA A 33 4.13 20.57 -0.89
C ALA A 33 4.47 20.74 -2.38
N GLY A 34 4.21 21.92 -2.95
CA GLY A 34 4.53 22.21 -4.36
C GLY A 34 6.03 22.28 -4.67
N ASP A 35 6.87 22.51 -3.65
CA ASP A 35 8.31 22.73 -3.82
C ASP A 35 9.16 21.46 -3.61
N ASP A 36 8.67 20.44 -2.89
CA ASP A 36 9.38 19.16 -2.62
C ASP A 36 8.36 18.08 -2.27
N ILE A 37 7.73 17.57 -3.32
CA ILE A 37 6.66 16.57 -3.21
C ILE A 37 7.17 15.26 -2.61
N ASP A 38 8.42 14.87 -2.84
CA ASP A 38 8.99 13.63 -2.34
C ASP A 38 9.05 13.64 -0.81
N LEU A 39 9.56 14.73 -0.24
CA LEU A 39 9.63 14.86 1.22
C LEU A 39 8.24 15.00 1.84
N TYR A 40 7.32 15.72 1.19
CA TYR A 40 5.95 15.83 1.66
C TYR A 40 5.22 14.47 1.62
N SER A 41 5.39 13.69 0.56
CA SER A 41 4.81 12.35 0.43
C SER A 41 5.30 11.40 1.52
N ARG A 42 6.58 11.49 1.93
CA ARG A 42 7.09 10.73 3.08
C ARG A 42 6.42 11.10 4.40
N VAL A 43 6.07 12.38 4.59
CA VAL A 43 5.31 12.83 5.77
C VAL A 43 3.86 12.35 5.71
N VAL A 44 3.24 12.36 4.53
CA VAL A 44 1.91 11.78 4.32
C VAL A 44 1.91 10.29 4.71
N ASP A 45 2.87 9.52 4.22
CA ASP A 45 3.00 8.09 4.57
C ASP A 45 3.21 7.89 6.08
N GLN A 46 4.01 8.73 6.72
CA GLN A 46 4.21 8.68 8.17
C GLN A 46 2.89 8.91 8.92
N LEU A 47 2.19 10.00 8.61
CA LEU A 47 0.91 10.33 9.25
C LEU A 47 -0.14 9.25 8.99
N ALA A 48 -0.15 8.67 7.78
CA ALA A 48 -1.06 7.61 7.40
C ALA A 48 -0.81 6.33 8.19
N TYR A 49 0.46 5.94 8.36
CA TYR A 49 0.85 4.80 9.17
C TYR A 49 0.36 4.92 10.62
N HIS A 50 0.43 6.14 11.18
CA HIS A 50 -0.02 6.44 12.55
C HIS A 50 -1.52 6.71 12.68
N GLY A 51 -2.32 6.51 11.62
CA GLY A 51 -3.77 6.67 11.68
C GLY A 51 -4.24 8.12 11.85
N MET A 52 -3.42 9.11 11.49
CA MET A 52 -3.69 10.53 11.73
C MET A 52 -4.62 11.14 10.65
N LEU A 53 -5.80 10.54 10.48
CA LEU A 53 -6.74 10.86 9.40
C LEU A 53 -7.17 12.33 9.37
N GLU A 54 -7.53 12.92 10.51
CA GLU A 54 -7.95 14.34 10.56
C GLU A 54 -6.80 15.29 10.17
N VAL A 55 -5.58 15.00 10.62
CA VAL A 55 -4.40 15.78 10.25
C VAL A 55 -4.11 15.66 8.76
N LEU A 56 -4.23 14.45 8.20
CA LEU A 56 -4.07 14.20 6.77
C LEU A 56 -5.13 14.91 5.94
N SER A 57 -6.40 14.85 6.33
CA SER A 57 -7.49 15.51 5.62
C SER A 57 -7.26 17.02 5.52
N GLU A 58 -6.90 17.68 6.64
CA GLU A 58 -6.60 19.11 6.65
C GLU A 58 -5.34 19.46 5.84
N ALA A 59 -4.26 18.67 6.00
CA ALA A 59 -3.02 18.89 5.25
C ALA A 59 -3.24 18.68 3.75
N SER A 60 -4.05 17.69 3.36
CA SER A 60 -4.35 17.41 1.96
C SER A 60 -5.12 18.54 1.28
N HIS A 61 -6.07 19.13 2.00
CA HIS A 61 -6.80 20.28 1.51
C HIS A 61 -5.88 21.50 1.27
N ILE A 62 -4.94 21.76 2.18
CA ILE A 62 -3.98 22.88 2.06
C ILE A 62 -3.00 22.68 0.89
N ALA A 63 -2.47 21.47 0.74
CA ALA A 63 -1.44 21.19 -0.25
C ALA A 63 -1.98 21.04 -1.68
N TRP A 64 -3.26 20.64 -1.85
CA TRP A 64 -3.82 20.36 -3.18
C TRP A 64 -3.69 21.51 -4.19
N PRO A 65 -4.06 22.78 -3.88
CA PRO A 65 -3.89 23.88 -4.83
C PRO A 65 -2.44 24.08 -5.28
N LEU A 66 -1.48 23.87 -4.36
CA LEU A 66 -0.05 24.01 -4.63
C LEU A 66 0.48 22.89 -5.53
N ILE A 67 0.01 21.66 -5.32
CA ILE A 67 0.37 20.51 -6.14
C ILE A 67 -0.27 20.60 -7.53
N LYS A 68 -1.54 20.99 -7.60
CA LYS A 68 -2.28 21.16 -8.86
C LYS A 68 -1.64 22.21 -9.77
N GLN A 69 -1.10 23.29 -9.19
CA GLN A 69 -0.44 24.36 -9.94
C GLN A 69 1.05 24.08 -10.25
N SER A 70 1.62 22.99 -9.74
CA SER A 70 3.05 22.70 -9.92
C SER A 70 3.33 21.96 -11.22
N ASP A 71 4.10 22.60 -12.10
CA ASP A 71 4.57 22.00 -13.35
C ASP A 71 5.52 20.80 -13.13
N ASN A 72 6.13 20.72 -11.94
CA ASN A 72 7.09 19.67 -11.60
C ASN A 72 6.43 18.35 -11.16
N ILE A 73 5.12 18.33 -10.93
CA ILE A 73 4.40 17.21 -10.30
C ILE A 73 3.33 16.63 -11.24
N LEU A 74 3.42 16.83 -12.56
CA LEU A 74 2.38 16.42 -13.52
C LEU A 74 1.89 14.97 -13.34
N TRP A 75 2.79 14.00 -13.11
CA TRP A 75 2.44 12.58 -12.94
C TRP A 75 1.93 12.22 -11.54
N GLY A 76 2.10 13.10 -10.56
CA GLY A 76 1.72 12.87 -9.16
C GLY A 76 0.36 13.46 -8.77
N GLN A 77 -0.22 14.33 -9.61
CA GLN A 77 -1.46 15.04 -9.29
C GLN A 77 -2.64 14.09 -9.10
N ASP A 78 -2.84 13.12 -9.99
CA ASP A 78 -3.96 12.18 -9.91
C ASP A 78 -3.89 11.28 -8.67
N ASN A 79 -2.68 10.80 -8.35
CA ASN A 79 -2.43 10.01 -7.15
C ASN A 79 -2.72 10.84 -5.88
N TYR A 80 -2.33 12.11 -5.90
CA TYR A 80 -2.55 13.01 -4.78
C TYR A 80 -4.03 13.38 -4.62
N ALA A 81 -4.73 13.69 -5.72
CA ALA A 81 -6.17 13.95 -5.73
C ALA A 81 -6.95 12.76 -5.18
N SER A 82 -6.62 11.55 -5.64
CA SER A 82 -7.18 10.29 -5.12
C SER A 82 -6.92 10.13 -3.62
N TRP A 83 -5.74 10.52 -3.14
CA TRP A 83 -5.43 10.52 -1.71
C TRP A 83 -6.26 11.50 -0.88
N GLY A 84 -6.39 12.74 -1.34
CA GLY A 84 -7.22 13.75 -0.67
C GLY A 84 -8.70 13.33 -0.60
N ALA A 85 -9.23 12.80 -1.70
CA ALA A 85 -10.59 12.29 -1.78
C ALA A 85 -10.81 11.09 -0.84
N ASP A 86 -9.86 10.16 -0.77
CA ASP A 86 -9.92 9.05 0.18
C ASP A 86 -9.96 9.53 1.64
N CYS A 87 -9.20 10.57 1.99
CA CYS A 87 -9.26 11.13 3.34
C CYS A 87 -10.65 11.69 3.68
N VAL A 88 -11.33 12.32 2.71
CA VAL A 88 -12.72 12.78 2.87
C VAL A 88 -13.65 11.58 3.10
N LEU A 89 -13.55 10.53 2.28
CA LEU A 89 -14.37 9.33 2.40
C LEU A 89 -14.17 8.63 3.75
N PHE A 90 -12.92 8.38 4.13
CA PHE A 90 -12.59 7.73 5.40
C PHE A 90 -13.16 8.49 6.58
N ARG A 91 -13.00 9.82 6.59
CA ARG A 91 -13.51 10.66 7.68
C ARG A 91 -15.02 10.55 7.78
N ARG A 92 -15.72 10.59 6.64
CA ARG A 92 -17.18 10.45 6.61
C ARG A 92 -17.62 9.07 7.12
N ILE A 93 -16.97 8.00 6.68
CA ILE A 93 -17.25 6.64 7.14
C ILE A 93 -17.03 6.51 8.66
N GLU A 94 -15.93 7.05 9.21
CA GLU A 94 -15.67 7.00 10.66
C GLU A 94 -16.67 7.82 11.48
N GLN A 95 -17.18 8.92 10.94
CA GLN A 95 -18.13 9.78 11.64
C GLN A 95 -19.56 9.23 11.61
N THR A 96 -20.01 8.67 10.49
CA THR A 96 -21.42 8.28 10.29
C THR A 96 -21.66 6.77 10.30
N GLY A 97 -20.62 5.95 10.13
CA GLY A 97 -20.69 4.49 10.00
C GLY A 97 -21.29 3.98 8.69
N VAL A 98 -22.16 4.77 8.05
CA VAL A 98 -22.80 4.48 6.76
C VAL A 98 -22.64 5.70 5.85
N LEU A 99 -22.15 5.46 4.63
CA LEU A 99 -21.95 6.50 3.63
C LEU A 99 -23.24 6.71 2.82
N ASN A 100 -23.73 7.95 2.76
CA ASN A 100 -24.79 8.34 1.84
C ASN A 100 -24.16 8.90 0.56
N LEU A 101 -24.20 8.14 -0.53
CA LEU A 101 -23.59 8.52 -1.81
C LEU A 101 -24.34 9.63 -2.54
N GLU A 102 -25.58 9.92 -2.13
CA GLU A 102 -26.39 11.02 -2.65
C GLU A 102 -26.20 12.32 -1.83
N ASP A 103 -25.37 12.31 -0.79
CA ASP A 103 -25.07 13.50 0.00
C ASP A 103 -24.29 14.52 -0.84
N SER A 104 -24.95 15.63 -1.18
CA SER A 104 -24.35 16.71 -1.95
C SER A 104 -23.11 17.30 -1.27
N ALA A 105 -23.07 17.36 0.06
CA ALA A 105 -21.92 17.89 0.79
C ALA A 105 -20.68 17.01 0.62
N LEU A 106 -20.86 15.68 0.67
CA LEU A 106 -19.79 14.73 0.37
C LEU A 106 -19.30 14.89 -1.07
N LEU A 107 -20.23 14.92 -2.04
CA LEU A 107 -19.86 15.03 -3.45
C LEU A 107 -19.10 16.33 -3.76
N ASP A 108 -19.48 17.44 -3.13
CA ASP A 108 -18.78 18.73 -3.28
C ASP A 108 -17.38 18.70 -2.67
N GLU A 109 -17.18 18.05 -1.52
CA GLU A 109 -15.84 17.83 -0.95
C GLU A 109 -14.96 16.94 -1.84
N ILE A 110 -15.52 15.93 -2.52
CA ILE A 110 -14.78 15.07 -3.43
C ILE A 110 -14.43 15.79 -4.73
N ARG A 111 -15.36 16.57 -5.29
CA ARG A 111 -15.15 17.41 -6.49
C ARG A 111 -14.08 18.48 -6.30
N TYR A 112 -13.73 18.82 -5.06
CA TYR A 112 -12.57 19.67 -4.81
C TYR A 112 -11.27 19.08 -5.40
N TYR A 113 -11.14 17.75 -5.40
CA TYR A 113 -9.95 17.05 -5.89
C TYR A 113 -10.04 16.63 -7.36
N PHE A 114 -11.24 16.52 -7.93
CA PHE A 114 -11.45 16.05 -9.30
C PHE A 114 -12.19 17.08 -10.16
N GLU A 115 -11.65 17.40 -11.33
CA GLU A 115 -12.32 18.28 -12.30
C GLU A 115 -13.58 17.62 -12.86
N GLU A 116 -13.50 16.32 -13.16
CA GLU A 116 -14.61 15.49 -13.60
C GLU A 116 -14.71 14.26 -12.69
N LEU A 117 -15.81 14.15 -11.95
CA LEU A 117 -16.11 13.00 -11.12
C LEU A 117 -17.06 12.06 -11.87
N ASP A 118 -16.59 10.86 -12.18
CA ASP A 118 -17.44 9.77 -12.68
C ASP A 118 -18.30 9.22 -11.51
N PRO A 119 -19.63 9.47 -11.51
CA PRO A 119 -20.47 9.11 -10.38
C PRO A 119 -20.63 7.60 -10.21
N GLU A 120 -20.60 6.83 -11.29
CA GLU A 120 -20.76 5.37 -11.24
C GLU A 120 -19.52 4.72 -10.64
N ARG A 121 -18.32 5.12 -11.11
CA ARG A 121 -17.05 4.64 -10.54
C ARG A 121 -16.87 5.08 -9.09
N PHE A 122 -17.24 6.31 -8.77
CA PHE A 122 -17.20 6.80 -7.39
C PHE A 122 -18.12 5.99 -6.48
N ALA A 123 -19.38 5.75 -6.90
CA ALA A 123 -20.32 4.97 -6.12
C ALA A 123 -19.87 3.52 -5.91
N GLU A 124 -19.30 2.89 -6.94
CA GLU A 124 -18.74 1.54 -6.84
C GLU A 124 -17.58 1.47 -5.83
N TYR A 125 -16.64 2.40 -5.93
CA TYR A 125 -15.49 2.48 -5.02
C TYR A 125 -15.92 2.77 -3.58
N ALA A 126 -16.74 3.81 -3.39
CA ALA A 126 -17.21 4.24 -2.09
C ALA A 126 -18.11 3.19 -1.42
N GLY A 127 -18.92 2.48 -2.19
CA GLY A 127 -19.71 1.34 -1.71
C GLY A 127 -18.83 0.15 -1.29
N SER A 128 -17.75 -0.12 -2.01
CA SER A 128 -16.81 -1.20 -1.67
C SER A 128 -16.05 -0.91 -0.37
N ILE A 129 -15.54 0.32 -0.22
CA ILE A 129 -14.70 0.69 0.94
C ILE A 129 -15.50 0.92 2.23
N SER A 130 -16.79 1.18 2.13
CA SER A 130 -17.71 1.32 3.27
C SER A 130 -18.39 0.00 3.68
N GLY A 131 -18.13 -1.09 2.94
CA GLY A 131 -18.75 -2.40 3.16
C GLY A 131 -20.21 -2.49 2.71
N GLN A 132 -20.67 -1.57 1.86
CA GLN A 132 -22.01 -1.62 1.27
C GLN A 132 -22.07 -2.52 0.02
N SER A 133 -20.92 -2.84 -0.58
CA SER A 133 -20.84 -3.77 -1.71
C SER A 133 -21.03 -5.22 -1.26
N THR A 134 -21.90 -5.95 -1.95
CA THR A 134 -22.17 -7.39 -1.70
C THR A 134 -21.47 -8.29 -2.72
N GLN A 135 -20.46 -7.80 -3.44
CA GLN A 135 -19.81 -8.58 -4.49
C GLN A 135 -19.09 -9.79 -3.90
N THR A 136 -19.49 -10.99 -4.33
CA THR A 136 -18.78 -12.23 -4.01
C THR A 136 -17.77 -12.53 -5.10
N LEU A 137 -16.48 -12.64 -4.73
CA LEU A 137 -15.40 -12.99 -5.64
C LEU A 137 -14.96 -14.45 -5.41
N SER A 138 -14.41 -15.06 -6.45
CA SER A 138 -13.89 -16.41 -6.45
C SER A 138 -12.43 -16.43 -6.92
N LEU A 139 -11.70 -17.53 -6.66
CA LEU A 139 -10.34 -17.68 -7.19
C LEU A 139 -10.27 -17.66 -8.73
N SER A 140 -11.38 -17.97 -9.42
CA SER A 140 -11.44 -17.97 -10.88
C SER A 140 -11.41 -16.57 -11.50
N ASP A 141 -11.65 -15.53 -10.70
CA ASP A 141 -11.61 -14.12 -11.11
C ASP A 141 -10.17 -13.59 -11.21
N PHE A 142 -9.18 -14.35 -10.74
CA PHE A 142 -7.77 -13.95 -10.69
C PHE A 142 -6.90 -14.75 -11.67
N LYS A 143 -7.15 -14.52 -12.97
CA LYS A 143 -6.46 -15.23 -14.06
C LYS A 143 -5.12 -14.59 -14.37
N VAL A 144 -4.10 -15.42 -14.53
CA VAL A 144 -2.77 -15.01 -15.01
C VAL A 144 -2.68 -15.28 -16.50
N SER A 145 -2.39 -14.26 -17.32
CA SER A 145 -2.11 -14.41 -18.73
C SER A 145 -0.75 -15.08 -18.93
N VAL A 146 -0.74 -16.16 -19.69
CA VAL A 146 0.50 -16.78 -20.17
C VAL A 146 0.68 -16.35 -21.62
N SER A 147 1.35 -15.22 -21.87
CA SER A 147 1.68 -14.87 -23.25
C SER A 147 2.67 -15.90 -23.79
N ARG A 148 2.31 -16.58 -24.89
CA ARG A 148 3.23 -17.43 -25.63
C ARG A 148 4.21 -16.51 -26.33
N ARG A 149 5.38 -16.29 -25.71
CA ARG A 149 6.54 -15.61 -26.30
C ARG A 149 6.68 -16.01 -27.77
N ARG A 150 6.39 -15.10 -28.70
CA ARG A 150 7.03 -15.10 -30.01
C ARG A 150 8.41 -14.51 -29.76
N GLU A 151 9.45 -15.27 -30.08
CA GLU A 151 10.86 -15.03 -29.72
C GLU A 151 11.49 -13.72 -30.27
N HIS A 152 10.73 -12.76 -30.80
CA HIS A 152 11.26 -11.63 -31.58
C HIS A 152 10.60 -10.27 -31.33
N SER A 153 9.88 -10.09 -30.22
CA SER A 153 9.37 -8.77 -29.82
C SER A 153 9.96 -8.42 -28.47
N ASP A 154 10.70 -7.31 -28.44
CA ASP A 154 11.26 -6.68 -27.23
C ASP A 154 10.17 -6.06 -26.32
N ASP A 155 8.88 -6.31 -26.60
CA ASP A 155 7.77 -5.87 -25.74
C ASP A 155 7.55 -6.88 -24.61
N ASP A 156 8.33 -6.69 -23.54
CA ASP A 156 8.32 -7.44 -22.28
C ASP A 156 7.03 -7.23 -21.44
N HIS A 157 5.90 -6.86 -22.07
CA HIS A 157 4.74 -6.25 -21.39
C HIS A 157 3.55 -7.18 -21.08
N ASP A 158 3.48 -8.41 -21.61
CA ASP A 158 2.21 -9.17 -21.62
C ASP A 158 2.08 -10.35 -20.63
N GLN A 159 3.00 -10.51 -19.67
CA GLN A 159 2.86 -11.53 -18.61
C GLN A 159 2.34 -10.91 -17.31
N GLY A 160 1.25 -11.45 -16.76
CA GLY A 160 0.72 -11.04 -15.45
C GLY A 160 -0.79 -11.25 -15.31
N LEU A 161 -1.41 -10.60 -14.31
CA LEU A 161 -2.87 -10.55 -14.19
C LEU A 161 -3.51 -9.86 -15.41
N THR A 162 -4.62 -10.43 -15.90
CA THR A 162 -5.45 -9.78 -16.94
C THR A 162 -6.04 -8.46 -16.43
N SER A 163 -6.54 -7.60 -17.32
CA SER A 163 -7.18 -6.34 -16.94
C SER A 163 -8.36 -6.57 -15.99
N GLU A 164 -9.19 -7.58 -16.28
CA GLU A 164 -10.32 -7.97 -15.45
C GLU A 164 -9.86 -8.47 -14.08
N SER A 165 -8.77 -9.25 -14.05
CA SER A 165 -8.21 -9.77 -12.80
C SER A 165 -7.59 -8.68 -11.94
N ARG A 166 -7.01 -7.63 -12.54
CA ARG A 166 -6.52 -6.44 -11.83
C ARG A 166 -7.68 -5.63 -11.27
N SER A 167 -8.76 -5.45 -12.03
CA SER A 167 -9.97 -4.78 -11.55
C SER A 167 -10.59 -5.55 -10.37
N ALA A 168 -10.73 -6.88 -10.48
CA ALA A 168 -11.21 -7.74 -9.39
C ALA A 168 -10.31 -7.64 -8.14
N LEU A 169 -8.98 -7.61 -8.32
CA LEU A 169 -8.04 -7.44 -7.21
C LEU A 169 -8.18 -6.07 -6.54
N SER A 170 -8.35 -5.00 -7.31
CA SER A 170 -8.59 -3.66 -6.76
C SER A 170 -9.83 -3.64 -5.88
N LYS A 171 -10.96 -4.18 -6.37
CA LYS A 171 -12.23 -4.24 -5.62
C LYS A 171 -12.10 -5.09 -4.36
N LEU A 172 -11.44 -6.25 -4.45
CA LEU A 172 -11.19 -7.12 -3.29
C LEU A 172 -10.39 -6.37 -2.21
N LEU A 173 -9.43 -5.57 -2.63
CA LEU A 173 -8.61 -4.75 -1.75
C LEU A 173 -9.36 -3.56 -1.16
N ASP A 174 -10.34 -2.99 -1.86
CA ASP A 174 -11.24 -1.97 -1.30
C ASP A 174 -12.10 -2.56 -0.17
N VAL A 175 -12.65 -3.76 -0.38
CA VAL A 175 -13.40 -4.49 0.67
C VAL A 175 -12.49 -4.88 1.85
N PHE A 176 -11.23 -5.22 1.59
CA PHE A 176 -10.24 -5.47 2.64
C PHE A 176 -10.05 -4.26 3.56
N ALA A 177 -10.14 -3.03 3.06
CA ALA A 177 -9.99 -1.85 3.90
C ALA A 177 -11.11 -1.75 4.96
N ASP A 178 -12.34 -2.09 4.59
CA ASP A 178 -13.46 -2.17 5.55
C ASP A 178 -13.26 -3.27 6.59
N TYR A 179 -12.82 -4.46 6.15
CA TYR A 179 -12.48 -5.57 7.06
C TYR A 179 -11.38 -5.17 8.05
N ALA A 180 -10.28 -4.59 7.55
CA ALA A 180 -9.17 -4.15 8.37
C ALA A 180 -9.63 -3.13 9.43
N ARG A 181 -10.55 -2.23 9.09
CA ARG A 181 -11.10 -1.27 10.06
C ARG A 181 -12.05 -1.90 11.06
N LYS A 182 -13.08 -2.61 10.60
CA LYS A 182 -14.19 -3.07 11.45
C LYS A 182 -13.85 -4.31 12.29
N ILE A 183 -13.01 -5.20 11.75
CA ILE A 183 -12.69 -6.49 12.38
C ILE A 183 -11.35 -6.42 13.12
N GLU A 184 -10.36 -5.73 12.54
CA GLU A 184 -8.98 -5.72 13.04
C GLU A 184 -8.58 -4.38 13.69
N ASP A 185 -9.50 -3.41 13.75
CA ASP A 185 -9.31 -2.06 14.32
C ASP A 185 -8.10 -1.29 13.73
N ILE A 186 -7.80 -1.52 12.45
CA ILE A 186 -6.73 -0.83 11.74
C ILE A 186 -7.28 0.40 11.03
N SER A 187 -6.65 1.56 11.24
CA SER A 187 -7.06 2.81 10.57
C SER A 187 -7.10 2.67 9.04
N TYR A 188 -8.07 3.32 8.40
CA TYR A 188 -8.19 3.33 6.94
C TYR A 188 -6.93 3.86 6.26
N THR A 189 -6.26 4.86 6.84
CA THR A 189 -5.04 5.44 6.26
C THR A 189 -3.86 4.47 6.27
N LYS A 190 -3.70 3.68 7.33
CA LYS A 190 -2.66 2.62 7.38
C LYS A 190 -3.02 1.48 6.44
N SER A 191 -4.28 1.07 6.43
CA SER A 191 -4.80 0.06 5.51
C SER A 191 -4.55 0.46 4.05
N LYS A 192 -4.78 1.72 3.69
CA LYS A 192 -4.51 2.24 2.35
C LYS A 192 -3.05 2.07 1.91
N LEU A 193 -2.08 2.40 2.78
CA LEU A 193 -0.65 2.19 2.48
C LEU A 193 -0.34 0.73 2.15
N ALA A 194 -0.86 -0.19 2.96
CA ALA A 194 -0.66 -1.61 2.75
C ALA A 194 -1.39 -2.09 1.48
N ARG A 195 -2.63 -1.64 1.26
CA ARG A 195 -3.48 -2.03 0.14
C ARG A 195 -2.82 -1.75 -1.21
N GLU A 196 -2.32 -0.54 -1.41
CA GLU A 196 -1.64 -0.15 -2.66
C GLU A 196 -0.38 -1.00 -2.91
N ASN A 197 0.35 -1.33 -1.85
CA ASN A 197 1.56 -2.13 -1.94
C ASN A 197 1.28 -3.62 -2.10
N ILE A 198 0.24 -4.17 -1.47
CA ILE A 198 -0.24 -5.54 -1.68
C ILE A 198 -0.71 -5.69 -3.14
N PHE A 199 -1.48 -4.72 -3.66
CA PHE A 199 -1.87 -4.71 -5.07
C PHE A 199 -0.65 -4.79 -5.99
N ARG A 200 0.30 -3.88 -5.81
CA ARG A 200 1.51 -3.79 -6.64
C ARG A 200 2.35 -5.06 -6.53
N TYR A 201 2.57 -5.55 -5.32
CA TYR A 201 3.27 -6.80 -5.06
C TYR A 201 2.64 -7.98 -5.81
N LEU A 202 1.32 -8.17 -5.71
CA LEU A 202 0.63 -9.29 -6.36
C LEU A 202 0.69 -9.18 -7.88
N VAL A 203 0.53 -7.98 -8.43
CA VAL A 203 0.68 -7.71 -9.87
C VAL A 203 2.10 -8.02 -10.34
N GLU A 204 3.13 -7.50 -9.66
CA GLU A 204 4.54 -7.71 -10.02
C GLU A 204 4.95 -9.18 -9.88
N ARG A 205 4.47 -9.86 -8.83
CA ARG A 205 4.66 -11.29 -8.63
C ARG A 205 4.05 -12.10 -9.77
N SER A 206 2.80 -11.80 -10.13
CA SER A 206 2.10 -12.49 -11.24
C SER A 206 2.81 -12.31 -12.58
N ALA A 207 3.44 -11.14 -12.77
CA ALA A 207 4.24 -10.81 -13.95
C ALA A 207 5.65 -11.42 -13.92
N GLY A 208 6.02 -12.16 -12.87
CA GLY A 208 7.35 -12.74 -12.71
C GLY A 208 8.46 -11.73 -12.48
N LYS A 209 8.15 -10.45 -12.19
CA LYS A 209 9.14 -9.39 -11.95
C LYS A 209 9.97 -9.65 -10.68
N LEU A 210 9.37 -10.36 -9.72
CA LEU A 210 9.99 -10.72 -8.44
C LEU A 210 10.71 -12.08 -8.48
N ALA A 211 10.81 -12.73 -9.65
CA ALA A 211 11.58 -13.95 -9.81
C ALA A 211 13.10 -13.67 -9.63
N PRO A 212 13.88 -14.61 -9.07
CA PRO A 212 15.32 -14.42 -8.97
C PRO A 212 15.94 -14.35 -10.37
N ARG A 213 16.46 -13.18 -10.75
CA ARG A 213 17.18 -12.99 -12.02
C ARG A 213 18.67 -13.29 -11.82
N GLN A 214 19.29 -13.94 -12.81
CA GLN A 214 20.75 -13.94 -12.91
C GLN A 214 21.19 -12.55 -13.36
N SER A 215 22.17 -11.97 -12.68
CA SER A 215 22.74 -10.68 -13.11
C SER A 215 23.46 -10.85 -14.44
N LEU A 216 23.39 -9.85 -15.33
CA LEU A 216 24.16 -9.83 -16.59
C LEU A 216 25.65 -10.04 -16.33
N LEU A 217 26.19 -9.40 -15.29
CA LEU A 217 27.57 -9.59 -14.87
C LEU A 217 27.85 -11.04 -14.46
N GLU A 218 26.91 -11.69 -13.78
CA GLU A 218 27.03 -13.10 -13.37
C GLU A 218 26.98 -14.05 -14.57
N SER A 219 26.17 -13.72 -15.59
CA SER A 219 26.10 -14.48 -16.84
C SER A 219 27.37 -14.35 -17.69
N ILE A 220 28.02 -13.19 -17.66
CA ILE A 220 29.29 -12.93 -18.36
C ILE A 220 30.46 -13.60 -17.64
N THR A 221 30.49 -13.53 -16.30
CA THR A 221 31.59 -14.09 -15.49
C THR A 221 31.52 -15.61 -15.36
N ASN A 222 30.33 -16.21 -15.39
CA ASN A 222 30.13 -17.66 -15.29
C ASN A 222 29.26 -18.22 -16.43
N PRO A 223 29.75 -18.20 -17.68
CA PRO A 223 28.94 -18.58 -18.86
C PRO A 223 28.54 -20.06 -18.89
N ARG A 224 29.21 -20.92 -18.11
CA ARG A 224 28.88 -22.35 -17.98
C ARG A 224 27.86 -22.66 -16.89
N ARG A 225 27.46 -21.68 -16.07
CA ARG A 225 26.49 -21.90 -15.00
C ARG A 225 25.12 -22.10 -15.62
N LYS A 226 24.51 -23.26 -15.38
CA LYS A 226 23.16 -23.54 -15.88
C LYS A 226 22.19 -22.44 -15.43
N PRO A 227 21.25 -22.00 -16.30
CA PRO A 227 20.20 -21.07 -15.91
C PRO A 227 19.50 -21.60 -14.66
N LYS A 228 19.22 -20.71 -13.69
CA LYS A 228 18.40 -21.11 -12.54
C LYS A 228 17.06 -21.64 -13.06
N PRO A 229 16.55 -22.77 -12.54
CA PRO A 229 15.26 -23.30 -12.97
C PRO A 229 14.17 -22.23 -12.79
N LYS A 230 13.22 -22.19 -13.73
CA LYS A 230 12.09 -21.27 -13.64
C LYS A 230 11.37 -21.50 -12.30
N PRO A 231 11.04 -20.43 -11.55
CA PRO A 231 10.29 -20.59 -10.32
C PRO A 231 8.97 -21.31 -10.60
N LYS A 232 8.58 -22.18 -9.68
CA LYS A 232 7.27 -22.85 -9.74
C LYS A 232 6.18 -21.78 -9.60
N PRO A 233 5.02 -21.96 -10.29
CA PRO A 233 3.89 -21.07 -10.08
C PRO A 233 3.46 -21.10 -8.60
N PRO A 234 2.96 -19.99 -8.06
CA PRO A 234 2.49 -19.95 -6.69
C PRO A 234 1.28 -20.87 -6.51
N ALA A 235 1.14 -21.48 -5.34
CA ALA A 235 0.00 -22.33 -5.01
C ALA A 235 -1.33 -21.55 -5.00
N ASN A 236 -1.28 -20.26 -4.62
CA ASN A 236 -2.40 -19.34 -4.66
C ASN A 236 -1.88 -17.96 -5.10
N VAL A 237 -2.53 -17.37 -6.11
CA VAL A 237 -2.13 -16.10 -6.73
C VAL A 237 -2.22 -14.93 -5.76
N LEU A 238 -3.19 -14.95 -4.84
CA LEU A 238 -3.46 -13.90 -3.85
C LEU A 238 -2.64 -14.03 -2.57
N CYS A 239 -2.10 -15.23 -2.30
CA CYS A 239 -1.34 -15.52 -1.09
C CYS A 239 0.13 -15.11 -1.26
N PRO A 240 0.66 -14.18 -0.45
CA PRO A 240 2.07 -13.82 -0.45
C PRO A 240 2.97 -15.03 -0.11
N ASP A 241 4.23 -14.98 -0.55
CA ASP A 241 5.25 -15.94 -0.15
C ASP A 241 6.53 -15.22 0.28
N HIS A 242 7.33 -15.90 1.09
CA HIS A 242 8.55 -15.36 1.67
C HIS A 242 9.51 -14.77 0.62
N ASP A 243 9.83 -15.51 -0.44
CA ASP A 243 10.94 -15.15 -1.33
C ASP A 243 10.61 -13.95 -2.22
N THR A 244 9.37 -13.85 -2.68
CA THR A 244 8.94 -12.72 -3.53
C THR A 244 8.62 -11.50 -2.67
N LEU A 245 8.06 -11.68 -1.47
CA LEU A 245 7.80 -10.58 -0.55
C LEU A 245 9.11 -9.93 -0.04
N ASP A 246 10.12 -10.73 0.29
CA ASP A 246 11.45 -10.22 0.69
C ASP A 246 12.04 -9.28 -0.37
N ARG A 247 12.02 -9.71 -1.63
CA ARG A 247 12.51 -8.89 -2.75
C ARG A 247 11.70 -7.62 -2.95
N TYR A 248 10.38 -7.70 -2.82
CA TYR A 248 9.51 -6.54 -2.94
C TYR A 248 9.80 -5.52 -1.83
N LEU A 249 9.90 -5.97 -0.58
CA LEU A 249 10.23 -5.12 0.57
C LEU A 249 11.64 -4.53 0.45
N ALA A 250 12.63 -5.30 -0.01
CA ALA A 250 13.97 -4.78 -0.30
C ALA A 250 13.93 -3.68 -1.38
N GLY A 251 13.04 -3.81 -2.36
CA GLY A 251 12.78 -2.78 -3.39
C GLY A 251 12.22 -1.48 -2.81
N LEU A 252 11.37 -1.56 -1.79
CA LEU A 252 10.87 -0.38 -1.06
C LEU A 252 11.92 0.24 -0.14
N LEU A 253 12.83 -0.57 0.40
CA LEU A 253 13.86 -0.17 1.36
C LEU A 253 15.21 0.19 0.70
N GLN A 254 15.20 0.63 -0.56
CA GLN A 254 16.39 1.05 -1.28
C GLN A 254 17.08 2.24 -0.59
N PHE A 255 18.42 2.26 -0.62
CA PHE A 255 19.26 3.23 0.08
C PHE A 255 18.94 4.70 -0.26
N MET A 256 18.65 5.02 -1.51
CA MET A 256 18.47 6.40 -1.98
C MET A 256 17.11 7.02 -1.61
N ASN A 257 16.05 6.21 -1.51
CA ASN A 257 14.70 6.69 -1.18
C ASN A 257 13.90 5.61 -0.43
N PRO A 258 14.25 5.30 0.83
CA PRO A 258 13.61 4.23 1.58
C PRO A 258 12.16 4.59 1.95
N GLN A 259 11.21 3.83 1.43
CA GLN A 259 9.76 3.95 1.69
C GLN A 259 9.38 3.14 2.95
N ARG A 260 9.98 3.52 4.09
CA ARG A 260 9.92 2.76 5.35
C ARG A 260 8.49 2.47 5.82
N TYR A 261 7.63 3.48 5.82
CA TYR A 261 6.24 3.37 6.28
C TYR A 261 5.40 2.48 5.35
N GLN A 262 5.65 2.54 4.05
CA GLN A 262 4.99 1.66 3.08
C GLN A 262 5.42 0.20 3.27
N ALA A 263 6.74 -0.04 3.36
CA ALA A 263 7.29 -1.38 3.58
C ALA A 263 6.76 -2.02 4.87
N ILE A 264 6.78 -1.28 5.98
CA ILE A 264 6.33 -1.81 7.27
C ILE A 264 4.81 -1.98 7.32
N ALA A 265 4.02 -1.04 6.80
CA ALA A 265 2.56 -1.20 6.70
C ALA A 265 2.21 -2.46 5.89
N THR A 266 2.89 -2.65 4.76
CA THR A 266 2.69 -3.83 3.91
C THR A 266 2.97 -5.11 4.68
N PHE A 267 4.15 -5.23 5.30
CA PHE A 267 4.53 -6.44 6.04
C PHE A 267 3.62 -6.71 7.23
N GLU A 268 3.30 -5.67 8.00
CA GLU A 268 2.44 -5.75 9.17
C GLU A 268 1.02 -6.21 8.83
N LEU A 269 0.48 -5.80 7.68
CA LEU A 269 -0.88 -6.15 7.26
C LEU A 269 -0.97 -7.44 6.44
N ILE A 270 0.14 -8.15 6.17
CA ILE A 270 0.08 -9.47 5.49
C ILE A 270 -0.77 -10.49 6.27
N PRO A 271 -0.62 -10.68 7.59
CA PRO A 271 -1.46 -11.60 8.34
C PRO A 271 -2.95 -11.22 8.28
N VAL A 272 -3.25 -9.92 8.37
CA VAL A 272 -4.61 -9.37 8.29
C VAL A 272 -5.21 -9.63 6.91
N TRP A 273 -4.46 -9.38 5.83
CA TRP A 273 -4.85 -9.71 4.46
C TRP A 273 -5.14 -11.21 4.30
N MET A 274 -4.32 -12.08 4.89
CA MET A 274 -4.51 -13.53 4.77
C MET A 274 -5.71 -14.04 5.55
N ARG A 275 -5.98 -13.51 6.76
CA ARG A 275 -7.22 -13.78 7.51
C ARG A 275 -8.45 -13.26 6.77
N PHE A 276 -8.34 -12.10 6.14
CA PHE A 276 -9.40 -11.60 5.25
C PHE A 276 -9.67 -12.58 4.10
N LEU A 277 -8.65 -13.02 3.36
CA LEU A 277 -8.82 -14.00 2.28
C LEU A 277 -9.46 -15.31 2.77
N GLU A 278 -9.06 -15.79 3.95
CA GLU A 278 -9.68 -16.96 4.58
C GLU A 278 -11.17 -16.72 4.88
N SER A 279 -11.51 -15.55 5.45
CA SER A 279 -12.91 -15.17 5.74
C SER A 279 -13.79 -15.09 4.48
N GLN A 280 -13.18 -14.80 3.33
CA GLN A 280 -13.85 -14.77 2.02
C GLN A 280 -13.85 -16.15 1.33
N GLY A 281 -13.28 -17.19 1.93
CA GLY A 281 -13.14 -18.52 1.31
C GLY A 281 -12.16 -18.56 0.13
N LEU A 282 -11.28 -17.55 0.00
CA LEU A 282 -10.27 -17.44 -1.06
C LEU A 282 -8.92 -18.07 -0.64
N LEU A 283 -8.79 -18.49 0.61
CA LEU A 283 -7.59 -19.11 1.16
C LEU A 283 -7.96 -20.20 2.17
N GLU A 284 -7.37 -21.39 2.02
CA GLU A 284 -7.51 -22.49 2.98
C GLU A 284 -6.68 -22.25 4.25
N ARG A 285 -7.18 -22.71 5.40
CA ARG A 285 -6.53 -22.54 6.71
C ARG A 285 -5.11 -23.08 6.72
N GLU A 286 -4.89 -24.26 6.15
CA GLU A 286 -3.59 -24.95 6.11
C GLU A 286 -2.58 -24.15 5.29
N LEU A 287 -3.02 -23.59 4.16
CA LEU A 287 -2.17 -22.75 3.31
C LEU A 287 -1.85 -21.41 3.99
N LEU A 288 -2.81 -20.83 4.72
CA LEU A 288 -2.59 -19.64 5.54
C LEU A 288 -1.48 -19.87 6.57
N GLN A 289 -1.62 -20.92 7.40
CA GLN A 289 -0.68 -21.22 8.49
C GLN A 289 0.72 -21.52 7.96
N SER A 290 0.81 -22.37 6.95
CA SER A 290 2.11 -22.75 6.36
C SER A 290 2.82 -21.58 5.65
N SER A 291 2.08 -20.61 5.13
CA SER A 291 2.63 -19.41 4.49
C SER A 291 3.07 -18.37 5.51
N LEU A 292 2.28 -18.11 6.56
CA LEU A 292 2.66 -17.19 7.64
C LEU A 292 3.91 -17.67 8.39
N SER A 293 4.03 -18.97 8.67
CA SER A 293 5.23 -19.57 9.26
C SER A 293 6.51 -19.39 8.42
N LYS A 294 6.37 -19.28 7.09
CA LYS A 294 7.51 -18.96 6.21
C LYS A 294 7.82 -17.48 6.22
N ILE A 295 6.79 -16.63 6.13
CA ILE A 295 6.92 -15.17 6.08
C ILE A 295 7.47 -14.60 7.40
N SER A 296 7.16 -15.23 8.54
CA SER A 296 7.66 -14.82 9.87
C SER A 296 9.18 -14.69 9.93
N LYS A 297 9.91 -15.47 9.13
CA LYS A 297 11.38 -15.42 9.07
C LYS A 297 11.92 -14.09 8.55
N LEU A 298 11.13 -13.34 7.77
CA LEU A 298 11.49 -12.00 7.29
C LEU A 298 11.53 -10.97 8.41
N GLN A 299 10.80 -11.19 9.51
CA GLN A 299 10.83 -10.31 10.66
C GLN A 299 12.26 -10.13 11.19
N VAL A 300 13.06 -11.21 11.21
CA VAL A 300 14.44 -11.20 11.70
C VAL A 300 15.36 -10.34 10.84
N SER A 301 15.19 -10.36 9.50
CA SER A 301 15.99 -9.56 8.58
C SER A 301 15.55 -8.09 8.54
N LEU A 302 14.24 -7.82 8.70
CA LEU A 302 13.70 -6.47 8.70
C LEU A 302 14.02 -5.70 9.99
N LEU A 303 14.00 -6.36 11.15
CA LEU A 303 14.09 -5.68 12.44
C LEU A 303 15.35 -4.81 12.64
N PRO A 304 16.56 -5.23 12.23
CA PRO A 304 17.76 -4.40 12.31
C PRO A 304 17.65 -3.10 11.51
N LEU A 305 17.00 -3.13 10.34
CA LEU A 305 16.86 -1.96 9.45
C LEU A 305 16.04 -0.86 10.14
N PHE A 306 14.96 -1.23 10.82
CA PHE A 306 14.11 -0.27 11.54
C PHE A 306 14.69 0.17 12.88
N LYS A 307 15.49 -0.68 13.55
CA LYS A 307 16.16 -0.30 14.81
C LYS A 307 17.30 0.70 14.61
N ASN A 308 18.09 0.53 13.56
CA ASN A 308 19.33 1.29 13.38
C ASN A 308 19.11 2.55 12.55
N ASP A 309 18.23 2.51 11.54
CA ASP A 309 18.16 3.53 10.49
C ASP A 309 16.84 4.31 10.49
N CYS A 310 15.97 4.13 11.51
CA CYS A 310 14.70 4.84 11.62
C CYS A 310 14.61 5.64 12.92
N SER A 311 14.17 6.90 12.80
CA SER A 311 13.92 7.78 13.96
C SER A 311 12.57 7.55 14.63
N ASP A 312 11.70 6.72 14.03
CA ASP A 312 10.39 6.38 14.58
C ASP A 312 10.45 5.01 15.27
N PRO A 313 10.45 4.97 16.61
CA PRO A 313 10.61 3.71 17.36
C PRO A 313 9.43 2.74 17.19
N VAL A 314 8.24 3.25 16.88
CA VAL A 314 7.01 2.45 16.76
C VAL A 314 7.14 1.40 15.67
N LEU A 315 7.86 1.70 14.58
CA LEU A 315 8.06 0.74 13.48
C LEU A 315 8.78 -0.53 13.94
N ALA A 316 9.83 -0.37 14.74
CA ALA A 316 10.59 -1.49 15.27
C ALA A 316 9.83 -2.22 16.38
N GLU A 317 8.97 -1.54 17.14
CA GLU A 317 8.13 -2.14 18.17
C GLU A 317 7.02 -3.01 17.58
N ASN A 318 6.27 -2.50 16.61
CA ASN A 318 5.24 -3.26 15.91
C ASN A 318 5.84 -4.48 15.21
N LEU A 319 7.02 -4.32 14.60
CA LEU A 319 7.71 -5.44 13.97
C LEU A 319 8.08 -6.54 14.96
N LYS A 320 8.46 -6.23 16.21
CA LYS A 320 8.77 -7.27 17.22
C LYS A 320 7.54 -8.11 17.58
N ARG A 321 6.37 -7.49 17.61
CA ARG A 321 5.10 -8.13 17.97
C ARG A 321 4.47 -8.94 16.85
N TRP A 322 4.97 -8.77 15.62
CA TRP A 322 4.41 -9.38 14.41
C TRP A 322 4.15 -10.89 14.51
N ASN A 323 5.09 -11.69 15.05
CA ASN A 323 4.88 -13.16 15.12
C ASN A 323 3.71 -13.56 16.04
N GLU A 324 3.52 -12.82 17.13
CA GLU A 324 2.43 -13.03 18.08
C GLU A 324 1.09 -12.69 17.41
N GLU A 325 1.03 -11.54 16.73
CA GLU A 325 -0.18 -11.04 16.04
C GLU A 325 -0.52 -11.83 14.77
N ALA A 326 0.48 -12.40 14.10
CA ALA A 326 0.30 -13.27 12.96
C ALA A 326 -0.22 -14.67 13.35
N GLY A 327 -0.14 -15.05 14.63
CA GLY A 327 -0.40 -16.42 15.07
C GLY A 327 0.58 -17.42 14.45
N ALA A 328 1.82 -17.00 14.21
CA ALA A 328 2.85 -17.81 13.54
C ALA A 328 3.73 -18.62 14.52
N ALA A 329 3.28 -18.77 15.77
CA ALA A 329 4.01 -19.42 16.88
C ALA A 329 3.71 -20.92 16.98
#